data_AF-A0A7V9N3I3-F1
#
_entry.id   AF-A0A7V9N3I3-F1
#
_cell.length_a   1.000
_cell.length_b   1.000
_cell.length_c   1.000
_cell.angle_alpha   90.00
_cell.angle_beta   90.00
_cell.angle_gamma   90.00
#
_symmetry.space_group_name_H-M   'P 1'
#
loop_
_entity.id
_entity.type
_entity.pdbx_description
1 polymer ?
#
loop_
_entity_poly.entity_id
_entity_poly.type
_entity_poly.pdbx_seq_one_letter_code
_entity_poly.pdbx_strand_id
1 'polypeptide(L)'
;MKATGRGSPPSASKGAVTLLVDALRTLGLDGEIALGGRWVTLRGECCAVYVAQAATGGYFTWCDDPAERSVEAYRDPREAIVAGLRRATRNGGAIDARTSRLGAQRPEND
;
A
#
# COMPACT_ATOMS: atom_id res chain seq x y z
N MET A 1 -45.85 6.66 -26.96
CA MET A 1 -44.86 7.76 -26.98
C MET A 1 -43.68 7.38 -26.08
N LYS A 2 -42.47 7.45 -26.67
CA LYS A 2 -41.08 7.57 -26.13
C LYS A 2 -40.58 6.79 -24.90
N ALA A 3 -39.79 5.76 -25.20
CA ALA A 3 -38.43 5.42 -24.76
C ALA A 3 -37.80 6.06 -23.49
N THR A 4 -37.49 5.18 -22.51
CA THR A 4 -36.21 5.02 -21.79
C THR A 4 -35.32 6.25 -21.54
N GLY A 5 -35.47 6.86 -20.36
CA GLY A 5 -34.42 7.65 -19.71
C GLY A 5 -33.50 6.75 -18.89
N ARG A 6 -32.54 6.06 -19.53
CA ARG A 6 -31.37 5.53 -18.83
C ARG A 6 -30.55 6.73 -18.39
N GLY A 7 -30.63 7.07 -17.10
CA GLY A 7 -29.72 8.05 -16.50
C GLY A 7 -28.30 7.56 -16.69
N SER A 8 -27.57 8.19 -17.62
CA SER A 8 -26.14 8.01 -17.75
C SER A 8 -25.49 8.28 -16.38
N PRO A 9 -24.59 7.42 -15.88
CA PRO A 9 -23.82 7.77 -14.70
C PRO A 9 -23.08 9.08 -14.98
N PRO A 10 -22.92 9.98 -13.99
CA PRO A 10 -22.15 11.19 -14.19
C PRO A 10 -20.75 10.77 -14.63
N SER A 11 -20.40 11.16 -15.86
CA SER A 11 -19.04 11.07 -16.37
C SER A 11 -18.17 11.97 -15.50
N ALA A 12 -17.61 11.41 -14.43
CA ALA A 12 -16.70 12.10 -13.52
C ALA A 12 -15.32 12.22 -14.18
N SER A 13 -15.28 12.97 -15.29
CA SER A 13 -14.09 13.28 -16.06
C SER A 13 -13.71 14.75 -15.81
N LYS A 14 -13.43 15.09 -14.54
CA LYS A 14 -12.70 16.31 -14.15
C LYS A 14 -12.21 16.18 -12.71
N GLY A 15 -10.94 15.81 -12.53
CA GLY A 15 -10.17 16.06 -11.30
C GLY A 15 -10.77 15.55 -9.98
N ALA A 16 -11.51 14.43 -9.97
CA ALA A 16 -11.94 13.82 -8.72
C ALA A 16 -10.72 13.28 -7.98
N VAL A 17 -10.25 14.03 -6.99
CA VAL A 17 -9.24 13.55 -6.03
C VAL A 17 -9.83 12.30 -5.39
N THR A 18 -9.14 11.17 -5.55
CA THR A 18 -9.58 9.92 -4.94
C THR A 18 -9.46 10.02 -3.42
N LEU A 19 -10.28 9.25 -2.72
CA LEU A 19 -10.18 9.12 -1.25
C LEU A 19 -8.77 8.67 -0.81
N LEU A 20 -8.07 7.91 -1.66
CA LEU A 20 -6.69 7.49 -1.41
C LEU A 20 -5.71 8.68 -1.46
N VAL A 21 -5.84 9.57 -2.45
CA VAL A 21 -4.99 10.77 -2.57
C VAL A 21 -5.30 11.78 -1.45
N ASP A 22 -6.57 11.90 -1.07
CA ASP A 22 -6.97 12.75 0.06
C ASP A 22 -6.39 12.23 1.40
N ALA A 23 -6.44 10.92 1.62
CA ALA A 23 -5.83 10.27 2.78
C ALA A 23 -4.32 10.51 2.83
N LEU A 24 -3.63 10.35 1.70
CA LEU A 24 -2.19 10.61 1.59
C LEU A 24 -1.84 12.04 2.00
N ARG A 25 -2.56 13.02 1.46
CA ARG A 25 -2.36 14.45 1.76
C ARG A 25 -2.69 14.79 3.19
N THR A 26 -3.77 14.24 3.75
CA THR A 26 -4.13 14.52 5.15
C THR A 26 -3.12 13.95 6.13
N LEU A 27 -2.50 12.82 5.78
CA LEU A 27 -1.42 12.25 6.58
C LEU A 27 -0.10 13.02 6.42
N GLY A 28 -0.03 14.02 5.52
CA GLY A 28 1.16 14.82 5.27
C GLY A 28 2.30 13.99 4.69
N LEU A 29 1.98 12.92 3.97
CA LEU A 29 2.96 11.97 3.44
C LEU A 29 3.27 12.28 1.97
N ASP A 30 4.54 12.20 1.63
CA ASP A 30 5.00 12.22 0.24
C ASP A 30 4.92 10.82 -0.37
N GLY A 31 4.36 10.73 -1.58
CA GLY A 31 4.21 9.47 -2.30
C GLY A 31 3.96 9.68 -3.79
N GLU A 32 4.35 8.70 -4.59
CA GLU A 32 4.10 8.71 -6.03
C GLU A 32 2.67 8.27 -6.29
N ILE A 33 1.92 9.09 -7.02
CA ILE A 33 0.51 8.84 -7.36
C ILE A 33 0.43 8.39 -8.81
N ALA A 34 -0.18 7.23 -9.04
CA ALA A 34 -0.41 6.68 -10.37
C ALA A 34 -1.89 6.31 -10.59
N LEU A 35 -2.21 5.94 -11.84
CA LEU A 35 -3.55 5.48 -12.26
C LEU A 35 -4.69 6.42 -11.83
N GLY A 36 -4.47 7.74 -12.00
CA GLY A 36 -5.47 8.75 -11.67
C GLY A 36 -5.82 8.83 -10.18
N GLY A 37 -4.88 8.49 -9.30
CA GLY A 37 -5.10 8.52 -7.85
C GLY A 37 -5.51 7.20 -7.22
N ARG A 38 -5.64 6.13 -8.01
CA ARG A 38 -6.00 4.80 -7.49
C ARG A 38 -4.82 4.00 -6.99
N TRP A 39 -3.61 4.46 -7.25
CA TRP A 39 -2.39 3.80 -6.81
C TRP A 39 -1.46 4.82 -6.18
N VAL A 40 -0.92 4.48 -5.02
CA VAL A 40 0.05 5.28 -4.30
C VAL A 40 1.23 4.40 -3.92
N THR A 41 2.44 4.88 -4.19
CA THR A 41 3.69 4.28 -3.74
C THR A 41 4.32 5.19 -2.69
N LEU A 42 4.66 4.63 -1.54
CA LEU A 42 5.30 5.33 -0.43
C LEU A 42 6.68 4.73 -0.18
N ARG A 43 7.64 5.58 0.19
CA ARG A 43 8.92 5.10 0.70
C ARG A 43 8.76 4.76 2.17
N GLY A 44 8.71 3.46 2.48
CA GLY A 44 8.90 2.99 3.83
C GLY A 44 10.39 2.91 4.18
N GLU A 45 10.69 2.73 5.47
CA GLU A 45 12.07 2.69 5.95
C GLU A 45 12.86 1.51 5.38
N CYS A 46 12.22 0.35 5.19
CA CYS A 46 12.90 -0.88 4.75
C CYS A 46 12.42 -1.41 3.40
N CYS A 47 11.25 -0.99 2.93
CA CYS A 47 10.70 -1.37 1.64
C CYS A 47 9.80 -0.27 1.08
N ALA A 48 9.57 -0.30 -0.24
CA ALA A 48 8.49 0.47 -0.83
C ALA A 48 7.14 -0.11 -0.40
N VAL A 49 6.20 0.77 -0.06
CA VAL A 49 4.82 0.40 0.30
C VAL A 49 3.91 0.80 -0.85
N TYR A 50 3.09 -0.12 -1.31
CA TYR A 50 2.11 0.10 -2.35
C TYR A 50 0.71 0.04 -1.78
N VAL A 51 -0.10 1.03 -2.12
CA VAL A 51 -1.52 1.07 -1.78
C VAL A 51 -2.33 1.25 -3.05
N ALA A 52 -3.25 0.32 -3.30
CA ALA A 52 -4.10 0.33 -4.48
C ALA A 52 -5.58 0.32 -4.09
N GLN A 53 -6.38 1.18 -4.72
CA GLN A 53 -7.83 1.19 -4.59
C GLN A 53 -8.46 0.16 -5.54
N ALA A 54 -9.30 -0.71 -4.98
CA ALA A 54 -10.04 -1.70 -5.76
C ALA A 54 -11.18 -1.06 -6.56
N ALA A 55 -11.47 -1.60 -7.75
CA ALA A 55 -12.57 -1.11 -8.59
C ALA A 55 -13.96 -1.27 -7.94
N THR A 56 -14.13 -2.30 -7.09
CA THR A 56 -15.38 -2.62 -6.38
C THR A 56 -15.48 -1.97 -4.99
N GLY A 57 -14.50 -1.14 -4.62
CA GLY A 57 -14.38 -0.55 -3.29
C GLY A 57 -13.39 -1.28 -2.38
N GLY A 58 -12.81 -0.55 -1.43
CA GLY A 58 -11.73 -1.02 -0.56
C GLY A 58 -10.34 -0.72 -1.11
N TYR A 59 -9.33 -1.03 -0.29
CA TYR A 59 -7.93 -0.72 -0.52
C TYR A 59 -7.07 -1.93 -0.21
N PHE A 60 -6.08 -2.18 -1.04
CA PHE A 60 -5.06 -3.19 -0.82
C PHE A 60 -3.75 -2.51 -0.49
N THR A 61 -3.02 -3.08 0.47
CA THR A 61 -1.70 -2.60 0.86
C THR A 61 -0.72 -3.76 0.92
N TRP A 62 0.51 -3.53 0.43
CA TRP A 62 1.61 -4.48 0.53
C TRP A 62 2.95 -3.76 0.50
N CYS A 63 3.99 -4.45 0.96
CA CYS A 63 5.38 -3.99 0.97
C CYS A 63 6.16 -4.77 -0.09
N ASP A 64 7.14 -4.14 -0.74
CA ASP A 64 8.03 -4.78 -1.72
C ASP A 64 9.12 -5.65 -1.07
N ASP A 65 8.78 -6.32 0.04
CA ASP A 65 9.67 -7.26 0.70
C ASP A 65 9.36 -8.69 0.22
N PRO A 66 10.34 -9.39 -0.39
CA PRO A 66 10.14 -10.76 -0.86
C PRO A 66 9.77 -11.75 0.26
N ALA A 67 10.09 -11.46 1.52
CA ALA A 67 9.73 -12.28 2.68
C ALA A 67 8.29 -12.05 3.16
N GLU A 68 7.68 -10.90 2.84
CA GLU A 68 6.38 -10.48 3.36
C GLU A 68 5.37 -10.18 2.25
N ARG A 69 5.30 -11.08 1.24
CA ARG A 69 4.35 -11.06 0.09
C ARG A 69 2.86 -11.15 0.46
N SER A 70 2.46 -10.78 1.68
CA SER A 70 1.07 -10.71 2.09
C SER A 70 0.45 -9.38 1.67
N VAL A 71 -0.54 -9.47 0.79
CA VAL A 71 -1.45 -8.36 0.48
C VAL A 71 -2.57 -8.36 1.52
N GLU A 72 -2.83 -7.21 2.11
CA GLU A 72 -3.92 -7.03 3.06
C GLU A 72 -4.99 -6.08 2.52
N ALA A 73 -6.25 -6.33 2.88
CA ALA A 73 -7.40 -5.59 2.41
C ALA A 73 -8.04 -4.75 3.53
N TYR A 74 -8.35 -3.51 3.21
CA TYR A 74 -8.86 -2.50 4.14
C TYR A 74 -10.07 -1.78 3.55
N ARG A 75 -10.97 -1.31 4.42
CA ARG A 75 -12.11 -0.48 4.01
C ARG A 75 -11.76 1.01 3.98
N ASP A 76 -10.81 1.44 4.81
CA ASP A 76 -10.37 2.82 4.92
C ASP A 76 -8.97 3.01 4.28
N PRO A 77 -8.76 4.08 3.50
CA PRO A 77 -7.47 4.32 2.85
C PRO A 77 -6.36 4.71 3.83
N ARG A 78 -6.68 5.41 4.93
CA ARG A 78 -5.67 5.79 5.94
C ARG A 78 -5.20 4.56 6.68
N GLU A 79 -6.10 3.64 7.03
CA GLU A 79 -5.73 2.36 7.63
C GLU A 79 -4.79 1.57 6.72
N ALA A 80 -5.10 1.48 5.42
CA ALA A 80 -4.25 0.78 4.45
C ALA A 80 -2.83 1.38 4.35
N ILE A 81 -2.73 2.72 4.32
CA ILE A 81 -1.46 3.45 4.28
C ILE A 81 -0.67 3.21 5.57
N VAL A 82 -1.29 3.40 6.72
CA VAL A 82 -0.63 3.26 8.03
C VAL A 82 -0.19 1.83 8.27
N ALA A 83 -1.01 0.83 7.90
CA ALA A 83 -0.66 -0.57 8.02
C ALA A 83 0.57 -0.91 7.16
N GLY A 84 0.60 -0.44 5.91
CA GLY A 84 1.73 -0.64 5.02
C GLY A 84 3.03 -0.03 5.57
N LEU A 85 2.98 1.22 6.04
CA LEU A 85 4.14 1.88 6.64
C LEU A 85 4.62 1.18 7.92
N ARG A 86 3.70 0.77 8.81
CA ARG A 86 4.06 0.01 10.03
C ARG A 86 4.78 -1.29 9.70
N ARG A 87 4.38 -1.97 8.63
CA ARG A 87 5.06 -3.19 8.15
C ARG A 87 6.44 -2.87 7.60
N ALA A 88 6.56 -1.81 6.81
CA ALA A 88 7.84 -1.36 6.29
C ALA A 88 8.85 -0.93 7.37
N THR A 89 8.42 -0.50 8.55
CA THR A 89 9.30 -0.26 9.72
C THR A 89 9.68 -1.55 10.44
N ARG A 90 8.71 -2.47 10.66
CA ARG A 90 8.97 -3.70 11.44
C ARG A 90 9.96 -4.64 10.78
N ASN A 91 10.03 -4.66 9.45
CA ASN A 91 10.90 -5.60 8.74
C ASN A 91 12.38 -5.19 8.65
N GLY A 92 12.71 -3.93 8.98
CA GLY A 92 14.11 -3.51 9.13
C GLY A 92 14.87 -4.30 10.19
N GLY A 93 14.17 -4.74 11.25
CA GLY A 93 14.76 -5.60 12.27
C GLY A 93 14.84 -7.08 11.87
N ALA A 94 14.06 -7.53 10.89
CA ALA A 94 13.94 -8.95 10.55
C ALA A 94 15.05 -9.41 9.57
N ILE A 95 15.44 -8.56 8.63
CA ILE A 95 16.52 -8.86 7.67
C ILE A 95 17.90 -8.91 8.34
N ASP A 96 18.13 -8.11 9.39
CA ASP A 96 19.33 -8.18 10.22
C ASP A 96 19.36 -9.41 11.13
N ALA A 97 18.20 -9.79 11.70
CA ALA A 97 18.12 -10.95 12.60
C ALA A 97 18.32 -12.30 11.87
N ARG A 98 17.95 -12.39 10.58
CA ARG A 98 18.08 -13.62 9.79
C ARG A 98 19.50 -13.83 9.27
N THR A 99 20.21 -12.74 8.95
CA THR A 99 21.63 -12.78 8.54
C THR A 99 22.55 -12.99 9.74
N SER A 100 22.20 -12.43 10.91
CA SER A 100 22.97 -12.62 12.15
C SER A 100 22.87 -14.05 12.72
N ARG A 101 21.79 -14.78 12.44
CA ARG A 101 21.65 -16.18 12.90
C ARG A 101 22.44 -17.21 12.10
N LEU A 102 22.83 -16.92 10.85
CA LEU A 102 23.62 -17.86 10.05
C LEU A 102 25.14 -17.74 10.26
N GLY A 103 25.63 -16.69 10.92
CA GLY A 103 27.06 -16.48 11.15
C GLY A 103 27.62 -17.05 12.47
N ALA A 104 26.77 -17.52 13.40
CA ALA A 104 27.18 -17.73 14.79
C ALA A 104 27.21 -19.18 15.28
N GLN A 105 27.10 -20.20 14.41
CA GLN A 105 27.13 -21.61 14.86
C GLN A 105 28.00 -22.48 13.96
N ARG A 106 29.31 -22.35 14.13
CA ARG A 106 30.23 -23.49 14.07
C ARG A 106 31.32 -23.31 15.13
N PRO A 107 31.12 -23.75 16.39
CA PRO A 107 32.26 -24.08 17.21
C PRO A 107 32.93 -25.31 16.56
N GLU A 108 34.17 -25.09 16.15
CA GLU A 108 35.16 -26.14 15.91
C GLU A 108 35.07 -27.18 17.02
N ASN A 109 34.84 -28.44 16.66
CA ASN A 109 35.08 -29.57 17.54
C ASN A 109 36.28 -30.33 16.94
N ASP A 110 37.36 -30.30 17.71
CA ASP A 110 38.49 -31.23 17.85
C ASP A 110 39.23 -31.68 16.58
#